data_AF-A0AA91TKA3-F1
#
_entry.id   AF-A0AA91TKA3-F1
#
_cell.length_a   1.000
_cell.length_b   1.000
_cell.length_c   1.000
_cell.angle_alpha   90.00
_cell.angle_beta   90.00
_cell.angle_gamma   90.00
#
_symmetry.space_group_name_H-M   'P 1'
#
loop_
_entity.id
_entity.type
_entity.pdbx_description
1 polymer ?
#
loop_
_entity_poly.entity_id
_entity_poly.type
_entity_poly.pdbx_seq_one_letter_code
_entity_poly.pdbx_strand_id
1 'polypeptide(L)'
;MKAKEIEWKEISVLPLSANVFPPGKPYKAQMMLGKAFPISKAQAMEFVRMGCSMAEMNSEDVCIIERLLGKYHMTGEYRYVGDKRHVKLINQMDLDKALKLEYDF
;
A
#
# COMPACT_ATOMS: atom_id res chain seq x y z
N MET A 1 -7.56 2.25 12.74
CA MET A 1 -7.49 3.72 12.62
C MET A 1 -7.59 4.13 11.18
N LYS A 2 -8.23 5.24 10.89
CA LYS A 2 -8.27 5.86 9.56
C LYS A 2 -7.00 6.67 9.34
N ALA A 3 -6.65 6.96 8.09
CA ALA A 3 -5.39 7.64 7.76
C ALA A 3 -5.21 8.98 8.49
N LYS A 4 -6.27 9.76 8.64
CA LYS A 4 -6.28 11.04 9.38
C LYS A 4 -6.03 10.92 10.89
N GLU A 5 -6.15 9.72 11.45
CA GLU A 5 -5.95 9.44 12.88
C GLU A 5 -4.53 8.92 13.15
N ILE A 6 -3.68 8.81 12.12
CA ILE A 6 -2.31 8.34 12.25
C ILE A 6 -1.43 9.55 12.63
N GLU A 7 -0.87 9.48 13.83
CA GLU A 7 0.18 10.37 14.32
C GLU A 7 1.54 9.82 13.87
N TRP A 8 2.11 10.44 12.86
CA TRP A 8 3.43 10.07 12.36
C TRP A 8 4.53 10.68 13.24
N LYS A 9 5.49 9.85 13.66
CA LYS A 9 6.73 10.38 14.27
C LYS A 9 7.57 11.07 13.19
N GLU A 10 7.93 12.33 13.40
CA GLU A 10 8.86 13.05 12.51
C GLU A 10 10.23 12.38 12.48
N ILE A 11 10.58 11.76 11.34
CA ILE A 11 11.97 11.40 10.99
C ILE A 11 12.17 11.63 9.49
N SER A 12 13.34 12.20 9.18
CA SER A 12 13.74 12.86 7.94
C SER A 12 13.77 12.02 6.66
N VAL A 13 13.69 10.70 6.72
CA VAL A 13 13.60 9.83 5.53
C VAL A 13 12.99 8.50 6.01
N LEU A 14 11.82 8.10 5.51
CA LEU A 14 11.24 6.79 5.83
C LEU A 14 11.78 5.75 4.81
N PRO A 15 12.73 4.86 5.18
CA PRO A 15 13.46 4.00 4.24
C PRO A 15 12.65 2.78 3.75
N LEU A 16 11.34 2.78 3.91
CA LEU A 16 10.45 1.66 3.66
C LEU A 16 9.20 2.13 2.90
N SER A 17 9.39 2.78 1.75
CA SER A 17 8.29 3.04 0.84
C SER A 17 8.10 1.85 -0.11
N ALA A 18 6.86 1.37 -0.21
CA ALA A 18 6.43 0.43 -1.23
C ALA A 18 6.36 1.05 -2.65
N ASN A 19 6.65 2.35 -2.79
CA ASN A 19 6.67 3.09 -4.05
C ASN A 19 8.08 3.32 -4.60
N VAL A 20 9.11 3.16 -3.76
CA VAL A 20 10.51 3.32 -4.18
C VAL A 20 11.02 1.97 -4.67
N PHE A 21 11.00 1.77 -5.99
CA PHE A 21 11.58 0.60 -6.62
C PHE A 21 13.10 0.74 -6.69
N PRO A 22 13.89 -0.07 -5.96
CA PRO A 22 15.34 0.00 -6.09
C PRO A 22 15.72 -0.43 -7.51
N PRO A 23 16.52 0.36 -8.25
CA PRO A 23 16.92 0.00 -9.60
C PRO A 23 17.58 -1.39 -9.60
N GLY A 24 17.18 -2.23 -10.57
CA GLY A 24 17.69 -3.59 -10.72
C GLY A 24 16.98 -4.67 -9.87
N LYS A 25 16.00 -4.34 -9.02
CA LYS A 25 15.20 -5.36 -8.32
C LYS A 25 13.93 -5.74 -9.10
N PRO A 26 13.64 -7.04 -9.29
CA PRO A 26 12.41 -7.47 -9.96
C PRO A 26 11.15 -7.08 -9.18
N TYR A 27 10.16 -6.49 -9.86
CA TYR A 27 8.85 -6.13 -9.28
C TYR A 27 8.23 -7.28 -8.49
N LYS A 28 8.17 -8.48 -9.09
CA LYS A 28 7.56 -9.66 -8.47
C LYS A 28 8.19 -10.00 -7.12
N ALA A 29 9.52 -9.88 -6.99
CA ALA A 29 10.20 -10.13 -5.72
C ALA A 29 9.85 -9.09 -4.65
N GLN A 30 9.75 -7.81 -5.01
CA GLN A 30 9.32 -6.75 -4.08
C GLN A 30 7.85 -6.90 -3.69
N MET A 31 6.99 -7.27 -4.65
CA MET A 31 5.58 -7.54 -4.45
C MET A 31 5.34 -8.71 -3.49
N MET A 32 6.09 -9.81 -3.62
CA MET A 32 6.04 -10.95 -2.68
C MET A 32 6.42 -10.55 -1.25
N LEU A 33 7.26 -9.52 -1.09
CA LEU A 33 7.64 -8.97 0.21
C LEU A 33 6.67 -7.89 0.71
N GLY A 34 5.62 -7.57 -0.06
CA GLY A 34 4.66 -6.51 0.21
C GLY A 34 5.23 -5.09 0.16
N LYS A 35 6.32 -4.91 -0.60
CA LYS A 35 7.08 -3.66 -0.75
C LYS A 35 6.95 -3.06 -2.14
N ALA A 36 5.89 -3.40 -2.87
CA ALA A 36 5.65 -2.88 -4.21
C ALA A 36 4.16 -2.65 -4.42
N PHE A 37 3.80 -1.42 -4.74
CA PHE A 37 2.46 -1.09 -5.21
C PHE A 37 2.35 -1.30 -6.74
N PRO A 38 1.24 -1.83 -7.26
CA PRO A 38 1.08 -2.03 -8.70
C PRO A 38 0.89 -0.69 -9.43
N ILE A 39 1.63 -0.50 -10.53
CA ILE A 39 1.54 0.70 -11.40
C ILE A 39 1.02 0.38 -12.80
N SER A 40 0.65 -0.87 -13.07
CA SER A 40 0.07 -1.31 -14.34
C SER A 40 -1.01 -2.37 -14.12
N LYS A 41 -1.89 -2.56 -15.11
CA LYS A 41 -2.96 -3.56 -15.07
C LYS A 41 -2.45 -4.97 -14.78
N ALA A 42 -1.39 -5.40 -15.49
CA ALA A 42 -0.81 -6.73 -15.29
C ALA A 42 -0.25 -6.92 -13.86
N GLN A 43 0.37 -5.87 -13.30
CA GLN A 43 0.86 -5.88 -11.93
C GLN A 43 -0.29 -5.89 -10.92
N ALA A 44 -1.37 -5.15 -11.17
CA ALA A 44 -2.54 -5.10 -10.31
C ALA A 44 -3.26 -6.45 -10.28
N MET A 45 -3.43 -7.10 -11.42
CA MET A 45 -4.00 -8.46 -11.51
C MET A 45 -3.18 -9.46 -10.68
N GLU A 46 -1.86 -9.44 -10.81
CA GLU A 46 -0.99 -10.33 -10.04
C GLU A 46 -1.00 -9.99 -8.53
N PHE A 47 -1.01 -8.71 -8.20
CA PHE A 47 -1.08 -8.22 -6.81
C PHE A 47 -2.38 -8.65 -6.11
N VAL A 48 -3.51 -8.52 -6.81
CA VAL A 48 -4.83 -9.01 -6.39
C VAL A 48 -4.84 -10.53 -6.26
N ARG A 49 -4.29 -11.25 -7.24
CA ARG A 49 -4.21 -12.72 -7.22
C ARG A 49 -3.43 -13.25 -6.00
N MET A 50 -2.43 -12.50 -5.56
CA MET A 50 -1.63 -12.81 -4.37
C MET A 50 -2.23 -12.29 -3.06
N GLY A 51 -3.44 -11.72 -3.09
CA GLY A 51 -4.19 -11.28 -1.91
C GLY A 51 -3.84 -9.90 -1.38
N CYS A 52 -3.32 -8.99 -2.22
CA CYS A 52 -3.01 -7.60 -1.84
C CYS A 52 -2.14 -7.47 -0.57
N SER A 53 -1.10 -8.32 -0.46
CA SER A 53 -0.22 -8.34 0.69
C SER A 53 0.67 -7.09 0.74
N MET A 54 0.22 -6.04 1.43
CA MET A 54 1.07 -4.91 1.80
C MET A 54 1.81 -5.21 3.11
N ALA A 55 3.10 -4.91 3.12
CA ALA A 55 3.93 -4.99 4.32
C ALA A 55 3.68 -3.78 5.23
N GLU A 56 4.69 -3.43 6.02
CA GLU A 56 4.72 -2.18 6.77
C GLU A 56 4.85 -1.00 5.82
N MET A 57 4.00 0.00 6.03
CA MET A 57 3.85 1.17 5.16
C MET A 57 4.15 2.44 5.93
N ASN A 58 4.77 3.37 5.22
CA ASN A 58 5.05 4.72 5.70
C ASN A 58 3.91 5.70 5.34
N SER A 59 4.09 6.99 5.64
CA SER A 59 3.08 8.02 5.35
C SER A 59 2.81 8.21 3.85
N GLU A 60 3.83 8.07 3.01
CA GLU A 60 3.72 8.21 1.56
C GLU A 60 2.91 7.06 0.94
N ASP A 61 3.19 5.83 1.37
CA ASP A 61 2.47 4.64 0.95
C ASP A 61 0.98 4.73 1.33
N VAL A 62 0.69 5.18 2.55
CA VAL A 62 -0.68 5.44 3.01
C VAL A 62 -1.37 6.50 2.14
N CYS A 63 -0.67 7.58 1.78
CA CYS A 63 -1.23 8.63 0.93
C CYS A 63 -1.67 8.10 -0.45
N ILE A 64 -0.87 7.21 -1.06
CA ILE A 64 -1.21 6.61 -2.37
C ILE A 64 -2.39 5.67 -2.25
N ILE A 65 -2.42 4.81 -1.22
CA ILE A 65 -3.54 3.89 -0.98
C ILE A 65 -4.82 4.69 -0.77
N GLU A 66 -4.79 5.71 0.10
CA GLU A 66 -5.98 6.53 0.37
C GLU A 66 -6.46 7.30 -0.86
N ARG A 67 -5.54 7.74 -1.73
CA ARG A 67 -5.93 8.37 -3.01
C ARG A 67 -6.70 7.41 -3.90
N LEU A 68 -6.22 6.16 -4.02
CA LEU A 68 -6.90 5.13 -4.80
C LEU A 68 -8.25 4.77 -4.17
N LEU A 69 -8.28 4.46 -2.87
CA LEU A 69 -9.50 4.10 -2.16
C LEU A 69 -10.53 5.23 -2.22
N GLY A 70 -10.10 6.48 -2.02
CA GLY A 70 -10.95 7.66 -2.04
C GLY A 70 -11.63 7.89 -3.40
N LYS A 71 -10.96 7.58 -4.52
CA LYS A 71 -11.55 7.64 -5.87
C LYS A 71 -12.78 6.75 -6.01
N TYR A 72 -12.83 5.65 -5.25
CA TYR A 72 -13.92 4.67 -5.26
C TYR A 72 -14.78 4.71 -3.99
N HIS A 73 -14.76 5.82 -3.26
CA HIS A 73 -15.53 6.02 -2.02
C HIS A 73 -15.24 4.99 -0.91
N MET A 74 -14.02 4.46 -0.88
CA MET A 74 -13.52 3.55 0.14
C MET A 74 -12.52 4.28 1.05
N THR A 75 -12.18 3.67 2.18
CA THR A 75 -11.21 4.27 3.13
C THR A 75 -10.41 3.17 3.80
N GLY A 76 -9.10 3.35 3.90
CA GLY A 76 -8.22 2.38 4.53
C GLY A 76 -8.39 2.34 6.05
N GLU A 77 -8.20 1.15 6.59
CA GLU A 77 -8.13 0.87 8.01
C GLU A 77 -6.74 0.36 8.34
N TYR A 78 -6.07 1.08 9.23
CA TYR A 78 -4.67 0.88 9.54
C TYR A 78 -4.49 0.42 10.98
N ARG A 79 -3.38 -0.26 11.23
CA ARG A 79 -2.87 -0.59 12.56
C ARG A 79 -1.41 -0.19 12.65
N TYR A 80 -0.99 0.44 13.74
CA TYR A 80 0.43 0.65 14.00
C TYR A 80 1.21 -0.66 14.06
N VAL A 81 2.44 -0.61 13.59
CA VAL A 81 3.41 -1.69 13.72
C VAL A 81 4.65 -1.15 14.45
N GLY A 82 5.21 -1.97 15.35
CA GLY A 82 6.43 -1.65 16.08
C GLY A 82 6.34 -0.34 16.87
N ASP A 83 7.23 0.59 16.55
CA ASP A 83 7.46 1.85 17.28
C ASP A 83 6.57 3.02 16.83
N LYS A 84 5.44 2.73 16.16
CA LYS A 84 4.51 3.69 15.56
C LYS A 84 5.07 4.48 14.36
N ARG A 85 6.18 4.03 13.75
CA ARG A 85 6.69 4.65 12.51
C ARG A 85 6.04 4.10 11.24
N HIS A 86 5.48 2.89 11.33
CA HIS A 86 4.83 2.24 10.21
C HIS A 86 3.44 1.77 10.61
N VAL A 87 2.62 1.57 9.58
CA VAL A 87 1.29 0.99 9.72
C VAL A 87 1.11 -0.16 8.75
N LYS A 88 0.13 -1.01 9.04
CA LYS A 88 -0.32 -2.06 8.12
C LYS A 88 -1.79 -1.85 7.79
N LEU A 89 -2.14 -2.02 6.52
CA LEU A 89 -3.54 -2.03 6.06
C LEU A 89 -4.23 -3.31 6.55
N ILE A 90 -5.37 -3.14 7.22
CA ILE A 90 -6.20 -4.22 7.77
C ILE A 90 -7.27 -4.64 6.75
N ASN A 91 -7.96 -3.67 6.14
CA ASN A 91 -9.02 -3.92 5.16
C ASN A 91 -8.48 -4.07 3.74
N GLN A 92 -7.60 -5.05 3.52
CA GLN A 92 -7.00 -5.32 2.21
C GLN A 92 -8.05 -5.64 1.13
N MET A 93 -9.23 -6.14 1.51
CA MET A 93 -10.35 -6.39 0.59
C MET A 93 -10.87 -5.13 -0.10
N ASP A 94 -10.78 -3.95 0.53
CA ASP A 94 -11.20 -2.71 -0.11
C ASP A 94 -10.16 -2.24 -1.12
N LEU A 95 -8.87 -2.45 -0.82
CA LEU A 95 -7.79 -2.21 -1.77
C LEU A 95 -7.89 -3.13 -3.00
N ASP A 96 -8.23 -4.40 -2.80
CA ASP A 96 -8.50 -5.36 -3.88
C ASP A 96 -9.59 -4.87 -4.82
N LYS A 97 -10.75 -4.47 -4.27
CA LYS A 97 -11.87 -3.94 -5.05
C LYS A 97 -11.50 -2.65 -5.78
N ALA A 98 -10.80 -1.73 -5.12
CA ALA A 98 -10.38 -0.49 -5.74
C ALA A 98 -9.42 -0.72 -6.91
N LEU A 99 -8.51 -1.69 -6.80
CA LEU A 99 -7.60 -2.05 -7.90
C LEU A 99 -8.34 -2.68 -9.09
N LYS A 100 -9.32 -3.54 -8.84
CA LYS A 100 -10.19 -4.09 -9.89
C LYS A 100 -10.95 -3.00 -10.63
N LEU A 101 -11.48 -2.01 -9.91
CA LEU A 101 -12.16 -0.86 -10.49
C LEU A 101 -11.22 0.11 -11.23
N GLU A 102 -9.98 0.30 -10.75
CA GLU A 102 -8.98 1.17 -11.38
C GLU A 102 -8.51 0.66 -12.73
N TYR A 103 -8.29 -0.66 -12.81
CA TYR A 103 -7.70 -1.27 -13.98
C TYR A 103 -8.70 -2.11 -14.81
N ASP A 104 -9.98 -2.11 -14.42
CA ASP A 104 -11.10 -2.76 -15.10
C ASP A 104 -10.85 -4.26 -15.36
N PHE A 105 -10.77 -5.04 -14.27
CA PHE A 105 -10.58 -6.50 -14.32
C PHE A 105 -11.23 -7.26 -13.15
#